data_AF-A0A421J5B7-F1
#
_entry.id   AF-A0A421J5B7-F1
#
_cell.length_a   1.000
_cell.length_b   1.000
_cell.length_c   1.000
_cell.angle_alpha   90.00
_cell.angle_beta   90.00
_cell.angle_gamma   90.00
#
_symmetry.space_group_name_H-M   'P 1'
#
loop_
_entity.id
_entity.type
_entity.pdbx_description
1 polymer ?
#
loop_
_entity_poly.entity_id
_entity_poly.type
_entity_poly.pdbx_seq_one_letter_code
_entity_poly.pdbx_strand_id
1 'polypeptide(L)'
;MSKREADSIGHGSEKKLKSDKKDDIAIDSELLGQQTSYGTSEGNQDSSAASAAAAAAAAAAVAAQPASAAAAAALTSQQHQQQQQQHHQQQQQQQQLQQQLAYQNAFRQSQGGSHSPSSGMSQIQPTTLPPSSSSKPSHGSEEWHKQRRENHKEVERRRRESINLWIKELANLIPTTDTNKSQILQRAVEYIKRLKENESNNIEKWTLEKLLTDQAVSELSASNEKLKAELQKAYREAEHWRRIAEDKEK
;
A
#
# COMPACT_ATOMS: atom_id res chain seq x y z
N MET A 1 -59.48 32.50 -29.93
CA MET A 1 -60.57 32.94 -29.02
C MET A 1 -60.83 31.75 -28.10
N SER A 2 -60.63 31.70 -26.78
CA SER A 2 -60.49 32.67 -25.68
C SER A 2 -59.58 31.99 -24.61
N LYS A 3 -58.58 32.60 -23.97
CA LYS A 3 -58.56 33.65 -22.93
C LYS A 3 -59.26 33.27 -21.60
N ARG A 4 -58.48 33.03 -20.53
CA ARG A 4 -58.47 33.69 -19.19
C ARG A 4 -57.69 32.84 -18.16
N GLU A 5 -56.56 33.37 -17.65
CA GLU A 5 -56.35 34.05 -16.33
C GLU A 5 -55.95 33.03 -15.25
N ALA A 6 -54.69 33.00 -14.79
CA ALA A 6 -53.98 33.95 -13.91
C ALA A 6 -54.52 33.93 -12.48
N ASP A 7 -53.75 33.33 -11.57
CA ASP A 7 -53.54 33.92 -10.25
C ASP A 7 -52.18 33.50 -9.67
N SER A 8 -51.48 34.51 -9.21
CA SER A 8 -50.18 34.48 -8.54
C SER A 8 -50.41 34.88 -7.07
N ILE A 9 -49.58 34.39 -6.15
CA ILE A 9 -49.04 35.06 -4.94
C ILE A 9 -48.67 33.99 -3.91
N GLY A 10 -47.45 34.07 -3.37
CA GLY A 10 -47.10 33.36 -2.13
C GLY A 10 -45.65 32.93 -1.97
N HIS A 11 -44.70 33.85 -2.13
CA HIS A 11 -43.30 33.65 -1.69
C HIS A 11 -43.24 33.65 -0.15
N GLY A 12 -42.90 32.50 0.43
CA GLY A 12 -42.53 32.34 1.84
C GLY A 12 -41.05 32.00 1.95
N SER A 13 -40.22 33.01 2.15
CA SER A 13 -38.78 32.91 2.34
C SER A 13 -38.44 32.90 3.82
N GLU A 14 -37.96 31.78 4.38
CA GLU A 14 -37.20 31.81 5.63
C GLU A 14 -36.09 30.74 5.71
N LYS A 15 -34.86 31.27 5.85
CA LYS A 15 -33.76 30.81 6.70
C LYS A 15 -32.95 29.58 6.29
N LYS A 16 -31.99 29.91 5.41
CA LYS A 16 -30.69 29.27 5.17
C LYS A 16 -29.85 29.22 6.46
N LEU A 17 -29.76 28.05 7.11
CA LEU A 17 -28.73 27.79 8.13
C LEU A 17 -27.41 27.45 7.44
N LYS A 18 -26.44 28.37 7.54
CA LYS A 18 -25.02 28.11 7.30
C LYS A 18 -24.45 27.40 8.53
N SER A 19 -23.85 26.24 8.35
CA SER A 19 -22.98 25.60 9.35
C SER A 19 -21.63 25.29 8.71
N ASP A 20 -20.89 26.33 8.34
CA ASP A 20 -19.45 26.24 8.17
C ASP A 20 -18.83 26.47 9.55
N LYS A 21 -18.53 25.39 10.27
CA LYS A 21 -17.67 25.44 11.46
C LYS A 21 -16.42 24.63 11.14
N LYS A 22 -15.40 25.39 10.78
CA LYS A 22 -14.02 25.01 10.57
C LYS A 22 -13.43 24.87 11.97
N ASP A 23 -13.28 23.64 12.45
CA ASP A 23 -12.55 23.35 13.69
C ASP A 23 -11.05 23.48 13.42
N ASP A 24 -10.59 24.73 13.32
CA ASP A 24 -9.17 25.05 13.43
C ASP A 24 -8.78 24.85 14.91
N ILE A 25 -8.18 23.71 15.23
CA ILE A 25 -7.47 23.51 16.50
C ILE A 25 -6.22 24.40 16.41
N ALA A 26 -6.34 25.63 16.88
CA ALA A 26 -5.20 26.48 17.15
C ALA A 26 -4.39 25.82 18.28
N ILE A 27 -3.28 25.19 17.91
CA ILE A 27 -2.25 24.82 18.87
C ILE A 27 -1.58 26.13 19.28
N ASP A 28 -1.79 26.54 20.53
CA ASP A 28 -1.21 27.75 21.11
C ASP A 28 0.31 27.77 20.92
N SER A 29 0.76 28.66 20.05
CA SER A 29 2.17 28.90 19.70
C SER A 29 2.98 29.55 20.85
N GLU A 30 2.41 29.68 22.04
CA GLU A 30 3.02 30.40 23.17
C GLU A 30 3.79 29.46 24.13
N LEU A 31 3.60 28.14 24.03
CA LEU A 31 4.27 27.17 24.92
C LEU A 31 5.65 26.69 24.41
N LEU A 32 6.04 27.02 23.17
CA LEU A 32 7.29 26.55 22.57
C LEU A 32 8.43 27.59 22.63
N GLY A 33 8.19 28.78 23.21
CA GLY A 33 9.11 29.92 23.14
C GLY A 33 10.12 30.09 24.28
N GLN A 34 10.16 29.20 25.30
CA GLN A 34 10.93 29.46 26.52
C GLN A 34 12.09 28.49 26.83
N GLN A 35 12.57 27.70 25.85
CA GLN A 35 13.71 26.81 26.09
C GLN A 35 14.77 26.86 24.98
N THR A 36 15.18 28.04 24.53
CA THR A 36 16.44 28.18 23.75
C THR A 36 17.18 29.47 24.15
N SER A 37 17.74 29.51 25.34
CA SER A 37 18.74 30.50 25.73
C SER A 37 19.66 29.85 26.76
N TYR A 38 20.94 30.25 26.75
CA TYR A 38 22.09 29.67 27.46
C TYR A 38 22.66 28.41 26.77
N GLY A 39 23.85 28.40 26.16
CA GLY A 39 24.91 29.39 26.06
C GLY A 39 26.07 28.76 25.28
N THR A 40 26.71 29.56 24.44
CA THR A 40 27.93 29.21 23.70
C THR A 40 29.12 29.82 24.44
N SER A 41 30.07 29.01 24.92
CA SER A 41 31.47 29.43 25.07
C SER A 41 32.42 28.24 25.09
N GLU A 42 33.51 28.36 24.32
CA GLU A 42 34.69 27.51 24.27
C GLU A 42 35.40 27.39 25.63
N GLY A 43 36.13 26.29 25.87
CA GLY A 43 37.06 26.19 27.00
C GLY A 43 37.46 24.78 27.39
N ASN A 44 38.76 24.53 27.42
CA ASN A 44 39.44 23.24 27.47
C ASN A 44 39.67 22.69 28.91
N GLN A 45 39.72 21.35 29.01
CA GLN A 45 40.46 20.49 29.98
C GLN A 45 40.14 20.41 31.50
N ASP A 46 40.28 19.16 31.97
CA ASP A 46 40.42 18.63 33.34
C ASP A 46 39.21 18.52 34.28
N SER A 47 38.67 17.29 34.41
CA SER A 47 38.43 16.58 35.70
C SER A 47 37.65 15.26 35.51
N SER A 48 38.37 14.18 35.18
CA SER A 48 37.82 12.83 34.88
C SER A 48 37.61 11.90 36.08
N ALA A 49 37.60 12.41 37.33
CA ALA A 49 37.60 11.54 38.52
C ALA A 49 36.26 11.46 39.29
N ALA A 50 35.27 12.32 39.01
CA ALA A 50 34.04 12.40 39.82
C ALA A 50 32.81 11.70 39.20
N SER A 51 32.82 11.34 37.91
CA SER A 51 31.67 10.73 37.22
C SER A 51 31.61 9.20 37.31
N ALA A 52 32.68 8.54 37.75
CA ALA A 52 32.74 7.08 37.84
C ALA A 52 31.94 6.50 39.03
N ALA A 53 31.76 7.26 40.11
CA ALA A 53 31.04 6.78 41.30
C ALA A 53 29.50 6.86 41.14
N ALA A 54 28.99 7.83 40.38
CA ALA A 54 27.54 7.97 40.13
C ALA A 54 27.02 6.96 39.09
N ALA A 55 27.86 6.56 38.12
CA ALA A 55 27.53 5.51 37.15
C ALA A 55 27.48 4.11 37.79
N ALA A 56 28.26 3.86 38.85
CA ALA A 56 28.28 2.58 39.56
C ALA A 56 27.02 2.35 40.42
N ALA A 57 26.42 3.40 40.97
CA ALA A 57 25.20 3.29 41.77
C ALA A 57 23.94 3.08 40.91
N ALA A 58 23.89 3.62 39.69
CA ALA A 58 22.79 3.39 38.74
C ALA A 58 22.85 1.98 38.11
N ALA A 59 24.05 1.41 37.96
CA ALA A 59 24.23 0.03 37.49
C ALA A 59 23.82 -1.02 38.55
N ALA A 60 23.87 -0.69 39.85
CA ALA A 60 23.50 -1.60 40.92
C ALA A 60 21.98 -1.69 41.17
N ALA A 61 21.18 -0.71 40.73
CA ALA A 61 19.72 -0.70 40.92
C ALA A 61 18.95 -1.49 39.83
N VAL A 62 19.60 -1.84 38.72
CA VAL A 62 19.01 -2.69 37.66
C VAL A 62 19.16 -4.19 37.97
N ALA A 63 19.91 -4.55 39.02
CA ALA A 63 20.19 -5.94 39.38
C ALA A 63 19.04 -6.67 40.12
N ALA A 64 17.88 -6.04 40.31
CA ALA A 64 16.78 -6.60 41.09
C ALA A 64 15.44 -6.61 40.33
N GLN A 65 15.39 -7.30 39.17
CA GLN A 65 14.20 -8.04 38.68
C GLN A 65 14.53 -8.84 37.40
N PRO A 66 15.20 -10.02 37.50
CA PRO A 66 15.66 -10.76 36.33
C PRO A 66 14.65 -11.77 35.74
N ALA A 67 13.43 -11.90 36.28
CA ALA A 67 12.52 -12.98 35.90
C ALA A 67 11.53 -12.64 34.77
N SER A 68 11.04 -11.40 34.67
CA SER A 68 9.99 -11.03 33.70
C SER A 68 10.52 -10.53 32.35
N ALA A 69 11.65 -9.83 32.33
CA ALA A 69 12.27 -9.32 31.11
C ALA A 69 12.89 -10.45 30.25
N ALA A 70 13.47 -11.47 30.88
CA ALA A 70 13.98 -12.65 30.18
C ALA A 70 12.86 -13.49 29.54
N ALA A 71 11.70 -13.59 30.22
CA ALA A 71 10.53 -14.28 29.69
C ALA A 71 9.90 -13.55 28.50
N ALA A 72 9.85 -12.20 28.54
CA ALA A 72 9.38 -11.39 27.42
C ALA A 72 10.31 -11.46 26.20
N ALA A 73 11.64 -11.42 26.41
CA ALA A 73 12.62 -11.57 25.34
C ALA A 73 12.58 -12.98 24.72
N ALA A 74 12.38 -14.02 25.52
CA ALA A 74 12.21 -15.38 25.04
C ALA A 74 10.92 -15.56 24.22
N LEU A 75 9.81 -14.92 24.60
CA LEU A 75 8.56 -14.95 23.85
C LEU A 75 8.68 -14.27 22.48
N THR A 76 9.35 -13.12 22.41
CA THR A 76 9.59 -12.39 21.15
C THR A 76 10.49 -13.18 20.21
N SER A 77 11.57 -13.79 20.72
CA SER A 77 12.42 -14.69 19.92
C SER A 77 11.65 -15.92 19.43
N GLN A 78 10.76 -16.49 20.24
CA GLN A 78 9.95 -17.63 19.84
C GLN A 78 8.92 -17.26 18.76
N GLN A 79 8.27 -16.08 18.86
CA GLN A 79 7.37 -15.58 17.81
C GLN A 79 8.11 -15.31 16.49
N HIS A 80 9.31 -14.72 16.55
CA HIS A 80 10.09 -14.46 15.34
C HIS A 80 10.51 -15.75 14.65
N GLN A 81 10.85 -16.79 15.42
CA GLN A 81 11.21 -18.10 14.88
C GLN A 81 10.00 -18.82 14.25
N GLN A 82 8.79 -18.67 14.81
CA GLN A 82 7.56 -19.19 14.19
C GLN A 82 7.21 -18.47 12.88
N GLN A 83 7.37 -17.15 12.80
CA GLN A 83 7.11 -16.42 11.55
C GLN A 83 8.07 -16.82 10.43
N GLN A 84 9.36 -17.02 10.74
CA GLN A 84 10.32 -17.48 9.72
C GLN A 84 9.98 -18.88 9.17
N GLN A 85 9.48 -19.79 10.01
CA GLN A 85 9.07 -21.13 9.55
C GLN A 85 7.86 -21.08 8.62
N GLN A 86 6.87 -20.23 8.90
CA GLN A 86 5.71 -20.07 8.00
C GLN A 86 6.12 -19.47 6.64
N HIS A 87 7.02 -18.49 6.64
CA HIS A 87 7.49 -17.87 5.40
C HIS A 87 8.30 -18.84 4.53
N HIS A 88 9.10 -19.71 5.15
CA HIS A 88 9.84 -20.74 4.44
C HIS A 88 8.91 -21.81 3.82
N GLN A 89 7.86 -22.21 4.55
CA GLN A 89 6.90 -23.20 4.05
C GLN A 89 6.09 -22.67 2.87
N GLN A 90 5.69 -21.39 2.90
CA GLN A 90 5.00 -20.75 1.77
C GLN A 90 5.90 -20.62 0.54
N GLN A 91 7.19 -20.33 0.73
CA GLN A 91 8.14 -20.22 -0.37
C GLN A 91 8.38 -21.57 -1.07
N GLN A 92 8.46 -22.68 -0.32
CA GLN A 92 8.59 -24.02 -0.91
C GLN A 92 7.37 -24.41 -1.75
N GLN A 93 6.16 -24.09 -1.28
CA GLN A 93 4.93 -24.42 -2.00
C GLN A 93 4.85 -23.65 -3.34
N GLN A 94 5.29 -22.39 -3.35
CA GLN A 94 5.32 -21.58 -4.56
C GLN A 94 6.32 -22.12 -5.61
N GLN A 95 7.45 -22.65 -5.14
CA GLN A 95 8.47 -23.25 -6.01
C GLN A 95 8.01 -24.58 -6.64
N GLN A 96 7.26 -25.41 -5.89
CA GLN A 96 6.64 -26.62 -6.44
C GLN A 96 5.60 -26.31 -7.53
N LEU A 97 4.76 -25.29 -7.32
CA LEU A 97 3.76 -24.88 -8.29
C LEU A 97 4.39 -24.43 -9.62
N GLN A 98 5.49 -23.67 -9.52
CA GLN A 98 6.23 -23.19 -10.68
C GLN A 98 6.90 -24.33 -11.45
N GLN A 99 7.41 -25.35 -10.75
CA GLN A 99 7.96 -26.55 -11.38
C GLN A 99 6.88 -27.36 -12.11
N GLN A 100 5.68 -27.50 -11.52
CA GLN A 100 4.55 -28.19 -12.15
C GLN A 100 4.06 -27.48 -13.42
N LEU A 101 3.99 -26.15 -13.40
CA LEU A 101 3.68 -25.32 -14.58
C LEU A 101 4.76 -25.48 -15.68
N ALA A 102 6.03 -25.54 -15.30
CA ALA A 102 7.13 -25.77 -16.24
C ALA A 102 7.02 -27.16 -16.91
N TYR A 103 6.72 -28.22 -16.15
CA TYR A 103 6.49 -29.55 -16.70
C TYR A 103 5.27 -29.62 -17.62
N GLN A 104 4.17 -28.94 -17.27
CA GLN A 104 2.97 -28.89 -18.12
C GLN A 104 3.24 -28.17 -19.45
N ASN A 105 3.98 -27.06 -19.42
CA ASN A 105 4.39 -26.34 -20.62
C ASN A 105 5.36 -27.14 -21.50
N ALA A 106 6.32 -27.86 -20.90
CA ALA A 106 7.23 -28.74 -21.62
C ALA A 106 6.49 -29.91 -22.29
N PHE A 107 5.48 -30.49 -21.63
CA PHE A 107 4.65 -31.56 -22.19
C PHE A 107 3.74 -31.08 -23.33
N ARG A 108 3.19 -29.86 -23.24
CA ARG A 108 2.45 -29.25 -24.36
C ARG A 108 3.31 -28.98 -25.59
N GLN A 109 4.60 -28.69 -25.40
CA GLN A 109 5.51 -28.42 -26.51
C GLN A 109 5.96 -29.70 -27.24
N SER A 110 5.97 -30.86 -26.58
CA SER A 110 6.35 -32.13 -27.23
C SER A 110 5.22 -32.81 -28.02
N GLN A 111 3.94 -32.56 -27.69
CA GLN A 111 2.80 -33.10 -28.45
C GLN A 111 2.30 -32.20 -29.60
N GLY A 112 2.90 -31.02 -29.82
CA GLY A 112 2.50 -30.07 -30.87
C GLY A 112 3.13 -30.29 -32.25
N GLY A 113 3.84 -31.40 -32.47
CA GLY A 113 4.53 -31.71 -33.73
C GLY A 113 3.69 -32.57 -34.67
N SER A 114 2.86 -31.91 -35.50
CA SER A 114 2.18 -32.43 -36.70
C SER A 114 1.17 -33.58 -36.53
N HIS A 115 -0.07 -33.36 -36.93
CA HIS A 115 -0.73 -34.08 -38.02
C HIS A 115 -2.11 -33.47 -38.33
N SER A 116 -2.33 -33.24 -39.62
CA SER A 116 -3.66 -33.25 -40.23
C SER A 116 -4.28 -34.63 -40.05
N PRO A 117 -5.62 -34.73 -39.91
CA PRO A 117 -6.31 -35.83 -40.55
C PRO A 117 -7.50 -35.38 -41.38
N SER A 118 -7.59 -36.03 -42.54
CA SER A 118 -8.70 -36.04 -43.47
C SER A 118 -9.76 -37.07 -43.05
N SER A 119 -11.02 -36.72 -43.32
CA SER A 119 -12.19 -37.58 -43.67
C SER A 119 -13.19 -38.05 -42.60
N GLY A 120 -14.47 -37.72 -42.87
CA GLY A 120 -15.67 -38.24 -42.18
C GLY A 120 -17.06 -37.65 -42.54
N MET A 121 -17.43 -37.62 -43.83
CA MET A 121 -18.80 -37.75 -44.40
C MET A 121 -19.97 -36.80 -44.00
N SER A 122 -20.43 -35.93 -44.93
CA SER A 122 -21.83 -35.83 -45.42
C SER A 122 -22.05 -34.70 -46.45
N GLN A 123 -22.78 -35.06 -47.52
CA GLN A 123 -23.37 -34.25 -48.61
C GLN A 123 -22.51 -33.78 -49.79
N ILE A 124 -22.83 -34.41 -50.93
CA ILE A 124 -22.36 -34.16 -52.29
C ILE A 124 -23.17 -32.98 -52.85
N GLN A 125 -22.49 -31.87 -53.15
CA GLN A 125 -22.99 -30.77 -53.99
C GLN A 125 -21.80 -30.35 -54.89
N PRO A 126 -21.90 -30.42 -56.23
CA PRO A 126 -20.84 -29.96 -57.11
C PRO A 126 -20.92 -28.43 -57.24
N THR A 127 -20.37 -27.72 -56.24
CA THR A 127 -20.19 -26.27 -56.32
C THR A 127 -18.76 -25.98 -56.77
N THR A 128 -18.65 -25.34 -57.92
CA THR A 128 -17.41 -24.89 -58.56
C THR A 128 -16.53 -24.14 -57.57
N LEU A 129 -15.41 -24.75 -57.14
CA LEU A 129 -14.40 -24.07 -56.35
C LEU A 129 -13.79 -22.93 -57.20
N PRO A 130 -13.70 -21.69 -56.68
CA PRO A 130 -12.88 -20.67 -57.31
C PRO A 130 -11.42 -21.15 -57.28
N PRO A 131 -10.62 -20.94 -58.34
CA PRO A 131 -9.23 -21.36 -58.35
C PRO A 131 -8.49 -20.59 -57.26
N SER A 132 -8.05 -21.30 -56.23
CA SER A 132 -7.07 -20.83 -55.25
C SER A 132 -5.72 -20.63 -55.96
N SER A 133 -5.56 -19.49 -56.61
CA SER A 133 -4.33 -19.08 -57.30
C SER A 133 -3.28 -18.49 -56.36
N SER A 134 -3.14 -19.03 -55.15
CA SER A 134 -2.04 -18.68 -54.24
C SER A 134 -1.03 -19.83 -54.18
N SER A 135 -0.50 -20.22 -55.34
CA SER A 135 0.74 -20.97 -55.40
C SER A 135 1.82 -20.08 -54.79
N LYS A 136 2.46 -20.57 -53.71
CA LYS A 136 3.63 -19.92 -53.13
C LYS A 136 4.63 -19.73 -54.28
N PRO A 137 5.07 -18.48 -54.58
CA PRO A 137 5.92 -18.22 -55.73
C PRO A 137 7.20 -19.07 -55.64
N SER A 138 7.66 -19.56 -56.79
CA SER A 138 8.79 -20.48 -56.88
C SER A 138 10.03 -19.90 -56.17
N HIS A 139 10.73 -20.69 -55.38
CA HIS A 139 11.88 -20.23 -54.60
C HIS A 139 12.99 -19.72 -55.53
N GLY A 140 13.35 -18.43 -55.43
CA GLY A 140 14.31 -17.77 -56.34
C GLY A 140 13.67 -17.00 -57.51
N SER A 141 12.34 -17.01 -57.65
CA SER A 141 11.62 -16.14 -58.58
C SER A 141 11.58 -14.68 -58.09
N GLU A 142 11.41 -13.74 -59.02
CA GLU A 142 11.28 -12.31 -58.74
C GLU A 142 10.09 -12.04 -57.80
N GLU A 143 8.99 -12.79 -57.95
CA GLU A 143 7.81 -12.68 -57.09
C GLU A 143 8.08 -13.20 -55.68
N TRP A 144 8.89 -14.24 -55.53
CA TRP A 144 9.30 -14.76 -54.22
C TRP A 144 10.18 -13.76 -53.46
N HIS A 145 11.15 -13.13 -54.15
CA HIS A 145 11.97 -12.08 -53.56
C HIS A 145 11.15 -10.84 -53.20
N LYS A 146 10.15 -10.47 -54.01
CA LYS A 146 9.21 -9.38 -53.69
C LYS A 146 8.34 -9.72 -52.49
N GLN A 147 7.75 -10.91 -52.43
CA GLN A 147 6.89 -11.33 -51.32
C GLN A 147 7.66 -11.40 -50.00
N ARG A 148 8.91 -11.88 -50.03
CA ARG A 148 9.78 -11.90 -48.84
C ARG A 148 10.09 -10.48 -48.33
N ARG A 149 10.40 -9.55 -49.24
CA ARG A 149 10.62 -8.14 -48.88
C ARG A 149 9.38 -7.48 -48.29
N GLU A 150 8.21 -7.67 -48.90
CA GLU A 150 6.95 -7.13 -48.40
C GLU A 150 6.54 -7.74 -47.07
N ASN A 151 6.71 -9.06 -46.90
CA ASN A 151 6.47 -9.70 -45.61
C ASN A 151 7.40 -9.15 -44.52
N HIS A 152 8.68 -8.92 -44.81
CA HIS A 152 9.62 -8.32 -43.87
C HIS A 152 9.22 -6.88 -43.50
N LYS A 153 8.81 -6.05 -44.47
CA LYS A 153 8.28 -4.70 -44.22
C LYS A 153 7.05 -4.73 -43.33
N GLU A 154 6.15 -5.67 -43.58
CA GLU A 154 4.91 -5.82 -42.84
C GLU A 154 5.16 -6.25 -41.38
N VAL A 155 6.12 -7.14 -41.15
CA VAL A 155 6.57 -7.51 -39.80
C VAL A 155 7.12 -6.29 -39.06
N GLU A 156 7.98 -5.49 -39.71
CA GLU A 156 8.55 -4.30 -39.11
C GLU A 156 7.50 -3.19 -38.89
N ARG A 157 6.51 -3.05 -39.78
CA ARG A 157 5.38 -2.13 -39.61
C ARG A 157 4.58 -2.49 -38.36
N ARG A 158 4.19 -3.76 -38.21
CA ARG A 158 3.48 -4.25 -37.01
C ARG A 158 4.29 -4.01 -35.74
N ARG A 159 5.59 -4.28 -35.76
CA ARG A 159 6.47 -4.01 -34.62
C ARG A 159 6.45 -2.52 -34.23
N ARG A 160 6.57 -1.63 -35.22
CA ARG A 160 6.53 -0.17 -34.99
C ARG A 160 5.18 0.29 -34.44
N GLU A 161 4.08 -0.28 -34.93
CA GLU A 161 2.73 0.02 -34.44
C GLU A 161 2.54 -0.42 -32.99
N SER A 162 2.98 -1.64 -32.64
CA SER A 162 2.97 -2.10 -31.25
C SER A 162 3.77 -1.18 -30.34
N ILE A 163 4.99 -0.78 -30.75
CA ILE A 163 5.81 0.17 -29.96
C ILE A 163 5.08 1.52 -29.79
N ASN A 164 4.47 2.04 -30.86
CA ASN A 164 3.74 3.31 -30.79
C ASN A 164 2.50 3.21 -29.90
N LEU A 165 1.82 2.07 -29.90
CA LEU A 165 0.70 1.81 -29.01
C LEU A 165 1.15 1.85 -27.55
N TRP A 166 2.20 1.10 -27.20
CA TRP A 166 2.71 1.06 -25.83
C TRP A 166 3.24 2.41 -25.32
N ILE A 167 3.84 3.24 -26.20
CA ILE A 167 4.26 4.60 -25.82
C ILE A 167 3.04 5.50 -25.54
N LYS A 168 1.95 5.35 -26.31
CA LYS A 168 0.71 6.11 -26.06
C LYS A 168 0.03 5.68 -24.76
N GLU A 169 -0.03 4.37 -24.50
CA GLU A 169 -0.55 3.86 -23.23
C GLU A 169 0.27 4.39 -22.04
N LEU A 170 1.60 4.40 -22.17
CA LEU A 170 2.47 4.98 -21.16
C LEU A 170 2.16 6.47 -20.92
N ALA A 171 1.93 7.26 -21.97
CA ALA A 171 1.58 8.67 -21.85
C ALA A 171 0.25 8.89 -21.09
N ASN A 172 -0.73 7.99 -21.24
CA ASN A 172 -2.01 8.08 -20.54
C ASN A 172 -1.90 7.84 -19.02
N LEU A 173 -0.88 7.09 -18.58
CA LEU A 173 -0.65 6.77 -17.16
C LEU A 173 0.14 7.86 -16.42
N ILE A 174 0.79 8.75 -17.16
CA ILE A 174 1.66 9.78 -16.61
C ILE A 174 0.93 11.13 -16.71
N PRO A 175 1.06 12.02 -15.73
CA PRO A 175 0.55 13.39 -15.86
C PRO A 175 1.41 14.18 -16.86
N THR A 176 1.18 13.98 -18.15
CA THR A 176 1.82 14.74 -19.23
C THR A 176 0.84 15.00 -20.37
N THR A 177 0.94 16.17 -20.99
CA THR A 177 0.24 16.51 -22.25
C THR A 177 1.15 16.37 -23.46
N ASP A 178 2.39 15.89 -23.27
CA ASP A 178 3.42 15.83 -24.31
C ASP A 178 3.13 14.69 -25.30
N THR A 179 3.29 14.97 -26.60
CA THR A 179 3.11 13.98 -27.69
C THR A 179 4.43 13.39 -28.19
N ASN A 180 5.56 13.94 -27.74
CA ASN A 180 6.88 13.52 -28.16
C ASN A 180 7.32 12.26 -27.40
N LYS A 181 7.64 11.19 -28.16
CA LYS A 181 8.07 9.89 -27.61
C LYS A 181 9.22 10.01 -26.62
N SER A 182 10.23 10.85 -26.90
CA SER A 182 11.39 11.01 -26.03
C SER A 182 11.03 11.69 -24.71
N GLN A 183 10.15 12.71 -24.76
CA GLN A 183 9.70 13.42 -23.56
C GLN A 183 8.76 12.55 -22.71
N ILE A 184 7.85 11.78 -23.35
CA ILE A 184 7.00 10.81 -22.66
C ILE A 184 7.86 9.81 -21.88
N LEU A 185 8.90 9.25 -22.50
CA LEU A 185 9.81 8.31 -21.84
C LEU A 185 10.58 8.96 -20.68
N GLN A 186 11.08 10.18 -20.86
CA GLN A 186 11.77 10.90 -19.79
C GLN A 186 10.84 11.17 -18.60
N ARG A 187 9.63 11.68 -18.86
CA ARG A 187 8.63 11.97 -17.82
C ARG A 187 8.13 10.70 -17.14
N ALA A 188 8.08 9.57 -17.86
CA ALA A 188 7.79 8.27 -17.26
C ALA A 188 8.81 7.90 -16.18
N VAL A 189 10.10 8.04 -16.49
CA VAL A 189 11.17 7.71 -15.56
C VAL A 189 11.12 8.62 -14.32
N GLU A 190 10.94 9.93 -14.52
CA GLU A 190 10.78 10.89 -13.43
C GLU A 190 9.54 10.58 -12.58
N TYR A 191 8.41 10.25 -13.21
CA TYR A 191 7.18 9.94 -12.51
C TYR A 191 7.27 8.65 -11.69
N ILE A 192 7.90 7.59 -12.21
CA ILE A 192 8.14 6.34 -11.46
C ILE A 192 9.01 6.61 -10.24
N LYS A 193 10.08 7.41 -10.36
CA LYS A 193 10.93 7.79 -9.22
C LYS A 193 10.13 8.53 -8.16
N ARG A 194 9.33 9.52 -8.57
CA ARG A 194 8.46 10.28 -7.66
C ARG A 194 7.41 9.41 -6.98
N LEU A 195 6.82 8.45 -7.71
CA LEU A 195 5.85 7.51 -7.13
C LEU A 195 6.51 6.65 -6.04
N LYS A 196 7.72 6.16 -6.28
CA LYS A 196 8.46 5.36 -5.29
C LYS A 196 8.85 6.18 -4.05
N GLU A 197 9.28 7.43 -4.24
CA GLU A 197 9.58 8.35 -3.13
C GLU A 197 8.30 8.70 -2.34
N ASN A 198 7.20 8.98 -3.04
CA ASN A 198 5.90 9.24 -2.42
C ASN A 198 5.39 8.01 -1.63
N GLU A 199 5.57 6.80 -2.16
CA GLU A 199 5.24 5.57 -1.44
C GLU A 199 6.05 5.46 -0.13
N SER A 200 7.36 5.72 -0.16
CA SER A 200 8.20 5.76 1.04
C SER A 200 7.70 6.79 2.06
N ASN A 201 7.45 8.03 1.62
CA ASN A 201 6.96 9.10 2.48
C ASN A 201 5.58 8.79 3.07
N ASN A 202 4.70 8.14 2.32
CA ASN A 202 3.38 7.73 2.81
C ASN A 202 3.50 6.62 3.87
N ILE A 203 4.40 5.66 3.67
CA ILE A 203 4.68 4.62 4.68
C ILE A 203 5.22 5.26 5.96
N GLU A 204 6.18 6.18 5.84
CA GLU A 204 6.75 6.89 7.00
C GLU A 204 5.69 7.70 7.74
N LYS A 205 4.90 8.49 7.01
CA LYS A 205 3.81 9.28 7.58
C LYS A 205 2.78 8.40 8.29
N TRP A 206 2.32 7.34 7.62
CA TRP A 206 1.34 6.42 8.19
C TRP A 206 1.90 5.73 9.44
N THR A 207 3.17 5.31 9.41
CA THR A 207 3.82 4.68 10.56
C THR A 207 3.90 5.64 11.75
N LEU A 208 4.27 6.89 11.51
CA LEU A 208 4.33 7.92 12.56
C LEU A 208 2.94 8.19 13.15
N GLU A 209 1.93 8.39 12.29
CA GLU A 209 0.55 8.63 12.70
C GLU A 209 -0.01 7.44 13.49
N LYS A 210 0.30 6.23 13.06
CA LYS A 210 -0.08 4.99 13.75
C LYS A 210 0.55 4.92 15.13
N LEU A 211 1.85 5.16 15.27
CA LEU A 211 2.55 5.14 16.56
C LEU A 211 1.99 6.20 17.52
N LEU A 212 1.75 7.43 17.05
CA LEU A 212 1.18 8.50 17.87
C LEU A 212 -0.24 8.15 18.34
N THR A 213 -1.06 7.60 17.44
CA THR A 213 -2.42 7.19 17.79
C THR A 213 -2.42 6.04 18.78
N ASP A 214 -1.54 5.04 18.59
CA ASP A 214 -1.42 3.90 19.50
C ASP A 214 -0.92 4.34 20.88
N GLN A 215 0.00 5.30 20.94
CA GLN A 215 0.42 5.91 22.20
C GLN A 215 -0.74 6.63 22.89
N ALA A 216 -1.49 7.48 22.19
CA ALA A 216 -2.64 8.18 22.74
C ALA A 216 -3.72 7.20 23.23
N VAL A 217 -4.00 6.13 22.48
CA VAL A 217 -4.94 5.08 22.87
C VAL A 217 -4.45 4.36 24.14
N SER A 218 -3.16 4.06 24.25
CA SER A 218 -2.57 3.43 25.44
C SER A 218 -2.71 4.32 26.67
N GLU A 219 -2.37 5.61 26.54
CA GLU A 219 -2.47 6.59 27.63
C GLU A 219 -3.93 6.80 28.08
N LEU A 220 -4.85 6.96 27.13
CA LEU A 220 -6.29 7.08 27.42
C LEU A 220 -6.83 5.81 28.07
N SER A 221 -6.42 4.63 27.61
CA SER A 221 -6.82 3.35 28.20
C SER A 221 -6.32 3.23 29.63
N ALA A 222 -5.06 3.58 29.89
CA ALA A 222 -4.48 3.57 31.24
C ALA A 222 -5.20 4.54 32.18
N SER A 223 -5.50 5.75 31.72
CA SER A 223 -6.30 6.74 32.46
C SER A 223 -7.70 6.20 32.79
N ASN A 224 -8.36 5.57 31.81
CA ASN A 224 -9.69 5.00 31.98
C ASN A 224 -9.70 3.87 33.03
N GLU A 225 -8.72 2.96 32.97
CA GLU A 225 -8.57 1.88 33.96
C GLU A 225 -8.29 2.42 35.36
N LYS A 226 -7.46 3.46 35.48
CA LYS A 226 -7.21 4.13 36.77
C LYS A 226 -8.51 4.71 37.35
N LEU A 227 -9.28 5.44 36.55
CA LEU A 227 -10.55 6.02 36.99
C LEU A 227 -11.58 4.94 37.38
N LYS A 228 -11.65 3.84 36.64
CA LYS A 228 -12.47 2.68 37.02
C LYS A 228 -12.06 2.11 38.38
N ALA A 229 -10.76 1.97 38.63
CA ALA A 229 -10.25 1.46 39.89
C ALA A 229 -10.56 2.39 41.08
N GLU A 230 -10.39 3.71 40.89
CA GLU A 230 -10.75 4.71 41.90
C GLU A 230 -12.25 4.72 42.19
N LEU A 231 -13.08 4.65 41.15
CA LEU A 231 -14.53 4.54 41.26
C LEU A 231 -14.94 3.27 42.01
N GLN A 232 -14.36 2.11 41.69
CA GLN A 232 -14.60 0.87 42.43
C GLN A 232 -14.21 0.98 43.91
N LYS A 233 -13.09 1.63 44.21
CA LYS A 233 -12.65 1.86 45.58
C LYS A 233 -13.65 2.73 46.33
N ALA A 234 -14.07 3.85 45.75
CA ALA A 234 -15.07 4.75 46.33
C ALA A 234 -16.42 4.04 46.58
N TYR A 235 -16.86 3.19 45.65
CA TYR A 235 -18.08 2.38 45.84
C TYR A 235 -17.94 1.42 47.02
N ARG A 236 -16.81 0.71 47.16
CA ARG A 236 -16.57 -0.20 48.31
C ARG A 236 -16.56 0.55 49.64
N GLU A 237 -15.94 1.73 49.68
CA GLU A 237 -15.93 2.58 50.88
C GLU A 237 -17.34 3.06 51.23
N ALA A 238 -18.12 3.52 50.25
CA ALA A 238 -19.50 3.95 50.46
C ALA A 238 -20.39 2.81 50.97
N GLU A 239 -20.24 1.60 50.42
CA GLU A 239 -20.94 0.40 50.91
C GLU A 239 -20.54 0.03 52.34
N HIS A 240 -19.24 0.13 52.66
CA HIS A 240 -18.74 -0.15 54.01
C HIS A 240 -19.36 0.81 55.05
N TRP A 241 -19.34 2.11 54.75
CA TRP A 241 -19.95 3.12 55.63
C TRP A 241 -21.47 2.96 55.75
N ARG A 242 -22.15 2.58 54.65
CA ARG A 242 -23.59 2.28 54.68
C ARG A 242 -23.89 1.13 55.64
N ARG A 243 -23.14 0.02 55.58
CA ARG A 243 -23.32 -1.12 56.50
C ARG A 243 -23.11 -0.72 57.96
N ILE A 244 -22.05 0.04 58.25
CA ILE A 244 -21.79 0.52 59.62
C ILE A 244 -22.93 1.40 60.14
N ALA A 245 -23.52 2.25 59.28
CA ALA A 245 -24.65 3.07 59.65
C ALA A 245 -25.90 2.22 59.93
N GLU A 246 -26.22 1.25 59.07
CA GLU A 246 -27.34 0.32 59.24
C GLU A 246 -27.22 -0.54 60.51
N ASP A 247 -26.01 -0.99 60.85
CA ASP A 247 -25.77 -1.79 62.06
C ASP A 247 -25.88 -0.97 63.35
N LYS A 248 -25.71 0.36 63.29
CA LYS A 248 -25.90 1.26 64.45
C LYS A 248 -27.36 1.62 64.71
N GLU A 249 -28.25 1.44 63.74
CA GLU A 249 -29.70 1.68 63.88
C GLU A 249 -30.47 0.48 64.46
N LYS A 250 -29.82 -0.68 64.65
CA LYS A 250 -30.39 -1.89 65.27
C LYS A 250 -30.02 -1.98 66.74
#